data_AF-A0A9D5WU37-F1
#
_entry.id   AF-A0A9D5WU37-F1
#
_cell.length_a   1.000
_cell.length_b   1.000
_cell.length_c   1.000
_cell.angle_alpha   90.00
_cell.angle_beta   90.00
_cell.angle_gamma   90.00
#
_symmetry.space_group_name_H-M   'P 1'
#
loop_
_entity.id
_entity.type
_entity.pdbx_description
1 polymer ?
#
loop_
_entity_poly.entity_id
_entity_poly.type
_entity_poly.pdbx_seq_one_letter_code
_entity_poly.pdbx_strand_id
1 'polypeptide(L)'
;MIKLKKATMALVAILFTATTYAQTPQRVYDQIYRSSYKVASDKSEDTEIRKIASFKVDAISYLKTKTLEALSASDKELTGKEIAHLNSQLDSMAYYMYDFVNLYLKNYAKAGNEKEKNRVRKIFRDASINHPLYGDKDDEVVLAYYNRDDYPTQFSLDTNWIAALEEVKKELK
;
A
#
# COMPACT_ATOMS: atom_id res chain seq x y z
N MET A 1 -17.21 -23.43 -0.71
CA MET A 1 -18.01 -22.78 -1.78
C MET A 1 -18.46 -21.42 -1.29
N ILE A 2 -17.75 -20.37 -1.68
CA ILE A 2 -18.00 -18.99 -1.22
C ILE A 2 -19.11 -18.41 -2.09
N LYS A 3 -20.29 -18.17 -1.50
CA LYS A 3 -21.36 -17.41 -2.15
C LYS A 3 -21.08 -15.92 -1.93
N LEU A 4 -20.23 -15.33 -2.77
CA LEU A 4 -20.17 -13.88 -2.92
C LEU A 4 -21.52 -13.44 -3.53
N LYS A 5 -22.42 -12.94 -2.68
CA LYS A 5 -23.62 -12.25 -3.16
C LYS A 5 -23.17 -11.05 -3.98
N LYS A 6 -23.91 -10.77 -5.04
CA LYS A 6 -23.77 -9.67 -6.01
C LYS A 6 -23.98 -8.29 -5.34
N ALA A 7 -23.27 -8.01 -4.26
CA ALA A 7 -23.13 -6.68 -3.72
C ALA A 7 -21.95 -6.04 -4.47
N THR A 8 -22.32 -5.23 -5.44
CA THR A 8 -21.54 -4.21 -6.13
C THR A 8 -20.19 -3.96 -5.46
N MET A 9 -19.13 -4.53 -6.04
CA MET A 9 -17.75 -4.23 -5.69
C MET A 9 -17.47 -2.81 -6.19
N ALA A 10 -18.00 -1.82 -5.48
CA ALA A 10 -17.58 -0.45 -5.62
C ALA A 10 -16.14 -0.42 -5.13
N LEU A 11 -15.20 -0.64 -6.04
CA LEU A 11 -13.84 -0.15 -5.92
C LEU A 11 -13.99 1.33 -5.55
N VAL A 12 -13.88 1.67 -4.27
CA VAL A 12 -13.68 3.05 -3.85
C VAL A 12 -12.26 3.40 -4.28
N ALA A 13 -12.11 3.65 -5.58
CA ALA A 13 -10.99 4.39 -6.12
C ALA A 13 -11.16 5.79 -5.57
N ILE A 14 -10.44 6.11 -4.49
CA ILE A 14 -10.30 7.48 -4.01
C ILE A 14 -9.55 8.21 -5.11
N LEU A 15 -10.29 8.86 -6.01
CA LEU A 15 -9.73 9.78 -6.99
C LEU A 15 -9.14 10.94 -6.20
N PHE A 16 -7.81 10.98 -6.08
CA PHE A 16 -7.11 12.18 -5.63
C PHE A 16 -7.24 13.25 -6.72
N THR A 17 -8.32 14.02 -6.69
CA THR A 17 -8.48 15.18 -7.54
C THR A 17 -7.55 16.28 -7.03
N ALA A 18 -6.57 16.64 -7.86
CA ALA A 18 -5.63 17.73 -7.61
C ALA A 18 -6.31 19.10 -7.71
N THR A 19 -7.28 19.41 -6.84
CA THR A 19 -7.94 20.73 -6.82
C THR A 19 -8.43 21.07 -5.41
N THR A 20 -7.62 21.82 -4.66
CA THR A 20 -8.01 23.02 -3.86
C THR A 20 -6.77 23.49 -3.08
N TYR A 21 -6.02 24.43 -3.67
CA TYR A 21 -4.87 25.06 -3.03
C TYR A 21 -5.33 26.23 -2.13
N ALA A 22 -5.53 25.98 -0.84
CA ALA A 22 -5.63 27.02 0.19
C ALA A 22 -5.37 26.49 1.62
N GLN A 23 -4.45 25.53 1.78
CA GLN A 23 -3.77 25.15 3.02
C GLN A 23 -2.39 24.64 2.58
N THR A 24 -1.36 24.66 3.43
CA THR A 24 -0.08 23.96 3.14
C THR A 24 -0.37 22.64 2.45
N PRO A 25 0.17 22.34 1.24
CA PRO A 25 -0.20 21.15 0.50
C PRO A 25 -0.04 19.93 1.40
N GLN A 26 -1.14 19.31 1.78
CA GLN A 26 -1.10 18.16 2.67
C GLN A 26 -0.30 17.07 1.97
N ARG A 27 0.73 16.54 2.63
CA ARG A 27 1.63 15.54 2.05
C ARG A 27 0.84 14.32 1.57
N VAL A 28 1.26 13.73 0.46
CA VAL A 28 0.54 12.64 -0.21
C VAL A 28 0.33 11.46 0.73
N TYR A 29 1.38 11.07 1.48
CA TYR A 29 1.26 9.98 2.44
C TYR A 29 0.19 10.27 3.52
N ASP A 30 0.05 11.51 3.97
CA ASP A 30 -0.88 11.89 5.03
C ASP A 30 -2.34 11.86 4.53
N GLN A 31 -2.57 12.28 3.28
CA GLN A 31 -3.89 12.18 2.67
C GLN A 31 -4.33 10.71 2.50
N ILE A 32 -3.44 9.84 2.01
CA ILE A 32 -3.72 8.40 1.84
C ILE A 32 -3.91 7.72 3.19
N TYR A 33 -3.07 8.06 4.18
CA TYR A 33 -3.18 7.53 5.54
C TYR A 33 -4.53 7.88 6.16
N ARG A 34 -4.91 9.17 6.18
CA ARG A 34 -6.15 9.63 6.83
C ARG A 34 -7.39 9.05 6.19
N SER A 35 -7.42 9.01 4.86
CA SER A 35 -8.55 8.42 4.14
C SER A 35 -8.66 6.92 4.38
N SER A 36 -7.54 6.18 4.37
CA SER A 36 -7.52 4.75 4.68
C SER A 36 -7.89 4.47 6.15
N TYR A 37 -7.39 5.28 7.08
CA TYR A 37 -7.71 5.15 8.50
C TYR A 37 -9.20 5.35 8.78
N LYS A 38 -9.81 6.35 8.14
CA LYS A 38 -11.26 6.57 8.24
C LYS A 38 -12.05 5.32 7.83
N VAL A 39 -11.68 4.69 6.72
CA VAL A 39 -12.33 3.46 6.24
C VAL A 39 -12.04 2.27 7.17
N ALA A 40 -10.79 2.07 7.59
CA ALA A 40 -10.40 0.94 8.44
C ALA A 40 -11.13 0.94 9.80
N SER A 41 -11.36 2.13 10.35
CA SER A 41 -12.00 2.34 11.66
C SER A 41 -13.54 2.40 11.62
N ASP A 42 -14.14 2.54 10.43
CA ASP A 42 -15.59 2.59 10.28
C ASP A 42 -16.20 1.20 10.38
N LYS A 43 -16.89 0.90 11.48
CA LYS A 43 -17.52 -0.42 11.72
C LYS A 43 -18.73 -0.70 10.82
N SER A 44 -19.24 0.30 10.11
CA SER A 44 -20.33 0.13 9.15
C SER A 44 -19.84 -0.33 7.77
N GLU A 45 -18.54 -0.20 7.49
CA GLU A 45 -17.92 -0.63 6.24
C GLU A 45 -17.74 -2.16 6.17
N ASP A 46 -17.69 -2.68 4.94
CA ASP A 46 -17.45 -4.09 4.68
C ASP A 46 -16.11 -4.56 5.28
N THR A 47 -16.08 -5.78 5.82
CA THR A 47 -14.91 -6.30 6.54
C THR A 47 -13.69 -6.42 5.63
N GLU A 48 -13.85 -6.84 4.37
CA GLU A 48 -12.73 -6.95 3.43
C GLU A 48 -12.24 -5.55 3.00
N ILE A 49 -13.15 -4.59 2.81
CA ILE A 49 -12.79 -3.19 2.55
C ILE A 49 -11.97 -2.62 3.72
N ARG A 50 -12.40 -2.86 4.96
CA ARG A 50 -11.67 -2.42 6.15
C ARG A 50 -10.29 -3.06 6.27
N LYS A 51 -10.13 -4.35 5.93
CA LYS A 51 -8.83 -5.04 5.93
C LYS A 51 -7.87 -4.45 4.90
N ILE A 52 -8.34 -4.17 3.68
CA ILE A 52 -7.55 -3.47 2.65
C ILE A 52 -7.11 -2.10 3.15
N ALA A 53 -8.01 -1.35 3.77
CA ALA A 53 -7.71 -0.04 4.31
C ALA A 53 -6.70 -0.12 5.49
N SER A 54 -6.83 -1.13 6.34
CA SER A 54 -5.87 -1.39 7.44
C SER A 54 -4.48 -1.67 6.90
N PHE A 55 -4.35 -2.48 5.85
CA PHE A 55 -3.07 -2.70 5.18
C PHE A 55 -2.45 -1.38 4.69
N LYS A 56 -3.23 -0.49 4.05
CA LYS A 56 -2.71 0.82 3.59
C LYS A 56 -2.23 1.70 4.74
N VAL A 57 -2.94 1.68 5.88
CA VAL A 57 -2.55 2.39 7.11
C VAL A 57 -1.22 1.86 7.63
N ASP A 58 -1.06 0.54 7.70
CA ASP A 58 0.13 -0.09 8.27
C ASP A 58 1.33 0.03 7.33
N ALA A 59 1.15 -0.10 6.02
CA ALA A 59 2.20 0.13 5.03
C ALA A 59 2.73 1.58 5.09
N ILE A 60 1.85 2.58 5.21
CA ILE A 60 2.28 3.98 5.37
C ILE A 60 2.93 4.21 6.74
N SER A 61 2.41 3.57 7.79
CA SER A 61 3.01 3.65 9.13
C SER A 61 4.44 3.09 9.14
N TYR A 62 4.66 1.95 8.49
CA TYR A 62 5.98 1.35 8.30
C TYR A 62 6.92 2.32 7.55
N LEU A 63 6.49 2.86 6.40
CA LEU A 63 7.29 3.83 5.64
C LEU A 63 7.62 5.08 6.46
N LYS A 64 6.68 5.59 7.26
CA LYS A 64 6.90 6.73 8.16
C LYS A 64 7.93 6.40 9.24
N THR A 65 7.84 5.23 9.86
CA THR A 65 8.80 4.78 10.88
C THR A 65 10.20 4.70 10.30
N LYS A 66 10.38 4.08 9.14
CA LYS A 66 11.69 4.01 8.45
C LYS A 66 12.22 5.38 8.04
N THR A 67 11.32 6.28 7.62
CA THR A 67 11.70 7.67 7.35
C THR A 67 12.18 8.38 8.61
N LEU A 68 11.50 8.19 9.74
CA LEU A 68 11.89 8.78 11.03
C LEU A 68 13.21 8.21 11.53
N GLU A 69 13.41 6.90 11.44
CA GLU A 69 14.69 6.24 11.75
C GLU A 69 15.83 6.88 10.94
N ALA A 70 15.66 7.04 9.62
CA ALA A 70 16.66 7.68 8.76
C ALA A 70 16.90 9.15 9.14
N LEU A 71 15.86 9.88 9.56
CA LEU A 71 15.99 11.26 10.03
C LEU A 71 16.75 11.37 11.36
N SER A 72 16.77 10.30 12.17
CA SER A 72 17.38 10.27 13.50
C SER A 72 18.66 9.42 13.59
N ALA A 73 19.09 8.78 12.49
CA ALA A 73 20.20 7.82 12.49
C ALA A 73 21.61 8.45 12.62
N SER A 74 21.74 9.76 12.43
CA SER A 74 23.03 10.45 12.37
C SER A 74 23.20 11.42 13.54
N ASP A 75 24.36 11.36 14.20
CA ASP A 75 24.79 12.35 15.21
C ASP A 75 24.99 13.75 14.61
N LYS A 76 25.14 13.83 13.29
CA LYS A 76 25.19 15.08 12.53
C LYS A 76 23.78 15.49 12.09
N GLU A 77 23.45 16.76 12.29
CA GLU A 77 22.23 17.35 11.75
C GLU A 77 22.15 17.18 10.23
N LEU A 78 21.02 16.63 9.78
CA LEU A 78 20.71 16.50 8.36
C LEU A 78 20.50 17.89 7.75
N THR A 79 20.98 18.06 6.53
CA THR A 79 20.70 19.26 5.74
C THR A 79 19.22 19.29 5.34
N GLY A 80 18.69 20.50 5.10
CA GLY A 80 17.32 20.65 4.59
C GLY A 80 17.06 19.88 3.29
N LYS A 81 18.09 19.67 2.46
CA LYS A 81 18.00 18.89 1.22
C LYS A 81 17.83 17.39 1.49
N GLU A 82 18.53 16.84 2.47
CA GLU A 82 18.40 15.43 2.88
C GLU A 82 17.03 15.16 3.50
N ILE A 83 16.58 16.06 4.39
CA ILE A 83 15.23 16.00 4.97
C ILE A 83 14.16 16.06 3.87
N ALA A 84 14.30 16.99 2.92
CA ALA A 84 13.38 17.09 1.80
C ALA A 84 13.38 15.82 0.93
N HIS A 85 14.56 15.23 0.67
CA HIS A 85 14.68 13.98 -0.09
C HIS A 85 13.97 12.80 0.57
N LEU A 86 14.21 12.58 1.88
CA LEU A 86 13.56 11.52 2.65
C LEU A 86 12.04 11.69 2.65
N ASN A 87 11.57 12.93 2.81
CA ASN A 87 10.16 13.24 2.73
C ASN A 87 9.58 12.97 1.32
N SER A 88 10.23 13.42 0.25
CA SER A 88 9.78 13.11 -1.12
C SER A 88 9.76 11.62 -1.43
N GLN A 89 10.69 10.84 -0.87
CA GLN A 89 10.69 9.39 -1.00
C GLN A 89 9.47 8.77 -0.31
N LEU A 90 9.14 9.18 0.93
CA LEU A 90 7.93 8.74 1.63
C LEU A 90 6.65 9.03 0.84
N ASP A 91 6.52 10.25 0.29
CA ASP A 91 5.36 10.63 -0.51
C ASP A 91 5.24 9.79 -1.79
N SER A 92 6.37 9.54 -2.46
CA SER A 92 6.41 8.68 -3.65
C SER A 92 6.02 7.25 -3.31
N MET A 93 6.63 6.65 -2.28
CA MET A 93 6.31 5.29 -1.85
C MET A 93 4.84 5.12 -1.49
N ALA A 94 4.25 6.09 -0.76
CA ALA A 94 2.84 6.04 -0.42
C ALA A 94 1.92 6.11 -1.67
N TYR A 95 2.25 6.97 -2.63
CA TYR A 95 1.52 7.07 -3.90
C TYR A 95 1.58 5.75 -4.69
N TYR A 96 2.78 5.20 -4.87
CA TYR A 96 2.96 3.96 -5.64
C TYR A 96 2.38 2.74 -4.92
N MET A 97 2.40 2.70 -3.59
CA MET A 97 1.68 1.69 -2.80
C MET A 97 0.18 1.74 -3.07
N TYR A 98 -0.40 2.95 -3.07
CA TYR A 98 -1.81 3.15 -3.36
C TYR A 98 -2.19 2.64 -4.76
N ASP A 99 -1.37 2.97 -5.77
CA ASP A 99 -1.55 2.50 -7.14
C ASP A 99 -1.39 0.98 -7.27
N PHE A 100 -0.41 0.40 -6.58
CA PHE A 100 -0.17 -1.05 -6.54
C PHE A 100 -1.38 -1.80 -6.00
N VAL A 101 -1.89 -1.39 -4.83
CA VAL A 101 -3.08 -2.01 -4.22
C VAL A 101 -4.30 -1.85 -5.11
N ASN A 102 -4.52 -0.66 -5.69
CA ASN A 102 -5.67 -0.45 -6.56
C ASN A 102 -5.59 -1.24 -7.87
N LEU A 103 -4.39 -1.38 -8.45
CA LEU A 103 -4.18 -2.21 -9.62
C LEU A 103 -4.43 -3.69 -9.30
N TYR A 104 -4.01 -4.17 -8.13
CA TYR A 104 -4.33 -5.51 -7.66
C TYR A 104 -5.85 -5.73 -7.60
N LEU A 105 -6.57 -4.87 -6.87
CA LEU A 105 -8.02 -5.00 -6.68
C LEU A 105 -8.77 -4.95 -8.02
N LYS A 106 -8.35 -4.06 -8.92
CA LYS A 106 -8.91 -3.96 -10.28
C LYS A 106 -8.72 -5.25 -11.08
N ASN A 107 -7.54 -5.85 -11.06
CA ASN A 107 -7.27 -7.09 -11.80
C ASN A 107 -7.93 -8.30 -11.12
N TYR A 108 -7.96 -8.33 -9.79
CA TYR A 108 -8.62 -9.38 -9.02
C TYR A 108 -10.13 -9.41 -9.27
N ALA A 109 -10.77 -8.22 -9.35
CA ALA A 109 -12.18 -8.09 -9.69
C ALA A 109 -12.51 -8.49 -11.14
N LYS A 110 -11.55 -8.29 -12.06
CA LYS A 110 -11.70 -8.64 -13.49
C LYS A 110 -11.44 -10.12 -13.79
N ALA A 111 -10.75 -10.84 -12.91
CA ALA A 111 -10.49 -12.26 -13.06
C ALA A 111 -11.82 -13.04 -13.06
N GLY A 112 -12.08 -13.79 -14.14
CA GLY A 112 -13.34 -14.49 -14.38
C GLY A 112 -13.47 -15.80 -13.61
N ASN A 113 -12.37 -16.37 -13.12
CA ASN A 113 -12.36 -17.61 -12.35
C ASN A 113 -11.27 -17.63 -11.26
N GLU A 114 -11.32 -18.62 -10.38
CA GLU A 114 -10.39 -18.75 -9.25
C GLU A 114 -8.93 -18.99 -9.68
N LYS A 115 -8.69 -19.65 -10.82
CA LYS A 115 -7.33 -19.82 -11.36
C LYS A 115 -6.71 -18.47 -11.72
N GLU A 116 -7.48 -17.60 -12.36
CA GLU A 116 -7.03 -16.24 -12.70
C GLU A 116 -6.85 -15.37 -11.46
N LYS A 117 -7.77 -15.45 -10.48
CA LYS A 117 -7.61 -14.75 -9.20
C LYS A 117 -6.35 -15.18 -8.46
N ASN A 118 -6.05 -16.48 -8.44
CA ASN A 118 -4.84 -17.02 -7.84
C ASN A 118 -3.58 -16.56 -8.60
N ARG A 119 -3.63 -16.48 -9.93
CA ARG A 119 -2.55 -15.88 -10.74
C ARG A 119 -2.32 -14.42 -10.35
N VAL A 120 -3.37 -13.60 -10.30
CA VAL A 120 -3.27 -12.19 -9.91
C VAL A 120 -2.71 -12.07 -8.49
N ARG A 121 -3.21 -12.84 -7.53
CA ARG A 121 -2.70 -12.83 -6.16
C ARG A 121 -1.21 -13.17 -6.11
N LYS A 122 -0.79 -14.22 -6.81
CA LYS A 122 0.61 -14.65 -6.86
C LYS A 122 1.53 -13.56 -7.43
N ILE A 123 1.17 -12.97 -8.57
CA ILE A 123 1.96 -11.90 -9.22
C ILE A 123 2.23 -10.75 -8.24
N PHE A 124 1.19 -10.23 -7.59
CA PHE A 124 1.35 -9.10 -6.68
C PHE A 124 2.06 -9.50 -5.36
N ARG A 125 1.74 -10.67 -4.82
CA ARG A 125 2.41 -11.20 -3.62
C ARG A 125 3.92 -11.32 -3.86
N ASP A 126 4.32 -11.97 -4.95
CA ASP A 126 5.72 -12.21 -5.28
C ASP A 126 6.47 -10.90 -5.56
N ALA A 127 5.87 -9.98 -6.33
CA ALA A 127 6.45 -8.67 -6.56
C ALA A 127 6.67 -7.87 -5.27
N SER A 128 5.76 -7.99 -4.28
CA SER A 128 5.93 -7.27 -3.01
C SER A 128 7.12 -7.78 -2.19
N ILE A 129 7.38 -9.10 -2.17
CA ILE A 129 8.47 -9.67 -1.36
C ILE A 129 9.83 -9.63 -2.08
N ASN A 130 9.83 -9.68 -3.41
CA ASN A 130 11.07 -9.74 -4.20
C ASN A 130 11.73 -8.37 -4.38
N HIS A 131 11.03 -7.28 -4.03
CA HIS A 131 11.52 -5.91 -4.14
C HIS A 131 11.54 -5.22 -2.78
N PRO A 132 12.38 -5.63 -1.81
CA PRO A 132 12.47 -4.95 -0.53
C PRO A 132 12.99 -3.51 -0.69
N LEU A 133 12.43 -2.56 0.06
CA LEU A 133 12.89 -1.16 0.03
C LEU A 133 14.08 -0.94 0.96
N TYR A 134 13.97 -1.42 2.20
CA TYR A 134 14.98 -1.24 3.24
C TYR A 134 15.77 -2.52 3.54
N GLY A 135 15.27 -3.68 3.10
CA GLY A 135 15.89 -4.97 3.41
C GLY A 135 15.78 -5.33 4.89
N ASP A 136 14.70 -4.89 5.53
CA ASP A 136 14.45 -5.07 6.96
C ASP A 136 14.40 -6.57 7.30
N LYS A 137 15.02 -6.93 8.43
CA LYS A 137 15.20 -8.31 8.90
C LYS A 137 14.17 -8.73 9.93
N ASP A 138 13.33 -7.80 10.38
CA ASP A 138 12.23 -8.11 11.28
C ASP A 138 11.08 -8.76 10.49
N ASP A 139 11.17 -10.08 10.33
CA ASP A 139 10.16 -10.90 9.65
C ASP A 139 8.76 -10.76 10.27
N GLU A 140 8.66 -10.53 11.58
CA GLU A 140 7.36 -10.34 12.26
C GLU A 140 6.66 -9.07 11.74
N VAL A 141 7.42 -8.00 11.53
CA VAL A 141 6.91 -6.74 10.98
C VAL A 141 6.69 -6.84 9.48
N VAL A 142 7.72 -7.23 8.71
CA VAL A 142 7.65 -7.14 7.24
C VAL A 142 6.66 -8.14 6.65
N LEU A 143 6.49 -9.32 7.26
CA LEU A 143 5.58 -10.37 6.81
C LEU A 143 4.23 -10.39 7.53
N ALA A 144 3.91 -9.36 8.33
CA ALA A 144 2.68 -9.27 9.14
C ALA A 144 1.39 -9.56 8.35
N TYR A 145 1.39 -9.26 7.04
CA TYR A 145 0.28 -9.51 6.11
C TYR A 145 0.57 -10.64 5.10
N TYR A 146 1.83 -10.88 4.77
CA TYR A 146 2.24 -11.75 3.67
C TYR A 146 1.80 -13.21 3.82
N ASN A 147 1.69 -13.67 5.07
CA ASN A 147 1.29 -15.03 5.45
C ASN A 147 -0.15 -15.11 6.02
N ARG A 148 -0.96 -14.06 5.85
CA ARG A 148 -2.33 -13.98 6.37
C ARG A 148 -3.35 -14.32 5.29
N ASP A 149 -3.80 -15.57 5.23
CA ASP A 149 -4.84 -16.04 4.29
C ASP A 149 -6.21 -15.40 4.52
N ASP A 150 -6.43 -14.84 5.71
CA ASP A 150 -7.61 -14.08 6.04
C ASP A 150 -7.54 -12.62 5.59
N TYR A 151 -6.45 -12.15 4.98
CA TYR A 151 -6.33 -10.80 4.43
C TYR A 151 -6.31 -10.80 2.89
N PRO A 152 -7.05 -9.89 2.24
CA PRO A 152 -7.08 -9.79 0.78
C PRO A 152 -5.77 -9.26 0.18
N THR A 153 -4.99 -8.52 0.97
CA THR A 153 -3.70 -7.89 0.61
C THR A 153 -2.56 -8.60 1.32
N GLN A 154 -2.07 -9.69 0.73
CA GLN A 154 -0.97 -10.50 1.25
C GLN A 154 0.38 -9.97 0.76
N PHE A 155 0.72 -8.73 1.13
CA PHE A 155 1.91 -8.05 0.64
C PHE A 155 2.91 -7.80 1.77
N SER A 156 4.20 -7.79 1.44
CA SER A 156 5.26 -7.35 2.36
C SER A 156 5.09 -5.87 2.70
N LEU A 157 5.31 -5.47 3.96
CA LEU A 157 5.37 -4.04 4.31
C LEU A 157 6.66 -3.40 3.82
N ASP A 158 7.77 -4.14 3.84
CA ASP A 158 9.04 -3.72 3.25
C ASP A 158 9.02 -3.95 1.74
N THR A 159 8.31 -3.09 1.01
CA THR A 159 8.22 -3.16 -0.45
C THR A 159 8.66 -1.84 -1.07
N ASN A 160 9.55 -1.90 -2.06
CA ASN A 160 9.80 -0.82 -3.01
C ASN A 160 8.63 -0.78 -4.00
N TRP A 161 7.62 0.02 -3.66
CA TRP A 161 6.36 0.07 -4.40
C TRP A 161 6.50 0.53 -5.85
N ILE A 162 7.56 1.28 -6.18
CA ILE A 162 7.85 1.67 -7.56
C ILE A 162 8.29 0.45 -8.36
N ALA A 163 9.33 -0.26 -7.89
CA ALA A 163 9.87 -1.43 -8.57
C ALA A 163 8.85 -2.57 -8.65
N ALA A 164 8.15 -2.85 -7.56
CA ALA A 164 7.09 -3.85 -7.51
C ALA A 164 5.95 -3.51 -8.49
N LEU A 165 5.53 -2.24 -8.59
CA LEU A 165 4.49 -1.82 -9.54
C LEU A 165 4.93 -1.99 -11.00
N GLU A 166 6.20 -1.74 -11.29
CA GLU A 166 6.76 -1.98 -12.63
C GLU A 166 6.78 -3.46 -12.99
N GLU A 167 7.15 -4.34 -12.06
CA GLU A 167 7.13 -5.78 -12.26
C GLU A 167 5.71 -6.29 -12.55
N VAL A 168 4.74 -5.97 -11.69
CA VAL A 168 3.35 -6.45 -11.90
C VAL A 168 2.76 -5.95 -13.21
N LYS A 169 3.09 -4.72 -13.64
CA LYS A 169 2.66 -4.20 -14.96
C LYS A 169 3.27 -4.97 -16.13
N LYS A 170 4.45 -5.58 -15.96
CA LYS A 170 5.07 -6.44 -16.97
C LYS A 170 4.44 -7.83 -16.95
N GLU A 171 4.24 -8.42 -15.77
CA GLU A 171 3.71 -9.78 -15.60
C GLU A 171 2.22 -9.94 -15.90
N LEU A 172 1.44 -8.86 -15.79
CA LEU A 172 0.01 -8.86 -16.12
C LEU A 172 -0.29 -8.83 -17.62
N LYS A 173 0.71 -8.55 -18.47
CA LYS A 173 0.58 -8.64 -19.94
C LYS A 173 0.35 -10.09 -20.37
#